data_AF-A0A661AV12-F1
#
_entry.id   AF-A0A661AV12-F1
#
_cell.length_a   1.000
_cell.length_b   1.000
_cell.length_c   1.000
_cell.angle_alpha   90.00
_cell.angle_beta   90.00
_cell.angle_gamma   90.00
#
_symmetry.space_group_name_H-M   'P 1'
#
loop_
_entity.id
_entity.type
_entity.pdbx_description
1 polymer ?
#
loop_
_entity_poly.entity_id
_entity_poly.type
_entity_poly.pdbx_seq_one_letter_code
_entity_poly.pdbx_strand_id
1 'polypeptide(L)'
;IGTGEAHSVREFATIAFKEAGFDIEWEGEGMDERGIDRKTGKTLVIVSKKFFRPAEVNHLLADPSKAMAKLGWKPRVSFQQLVSMMVKADIERCEKIISN
;
A
#
# COMPACT_ATOMS: atom_id res chain seq x y z
N ILE A 1 7.73 14.40 11.88
CA ILE A 1 8.62 14.24 10.70
C ILE A 1 7.89 13.32 9.73
N GLY A 2 7.87 13.61 8.43
CA GLY A 2 7.21 12.80 7.41
C GLY A 2 7.78 13.09 6.02
N THR A 3 7.41 12.31 5.02
CA THR A 3 8.00 12.38 3.67
C THR A 3 7.60 13.64 2.89
N GLY A 4 6.45 14.24 3.21
CA GLY A 4 5.86 15.29 2.38
C GLY A 4 5.04 14.76 1.21
N GLU A 5 4.80 13.45 1.16
CA GLU A 5 4.00 12.77 0.16
C GLU A 5 2.84 12.03 0.87
N ALA A 6 1.68 11.98 0.22
CA ALA A 6 0.53 11.21 0.68
C ALA A 6 0.00 10.34 -0.46
N HIS A 7 -0.37 9.11 -0.13
CA HIS A 7 -0.86 8.10 -1.07
C HIS A 7 -2.11 7.42 -0.51
N SER A 8 -3.00 6.98 -1.40
CA SER A 8 -4.18 6.22 -0.99
C SER A 8 -3.87 4.77 -0.63
N VAL A 9 -4.74 4.14 0.17
CA VAL A 9 -4.67 2.69 0.44
C VAL A 9 -4.83 1.88 -0.85
N ARG A 10 -5.65 2.38 -1.79
CA ARG A 10 -5.81 1.78 -3.13
C ARG A 10 -4.50 1.77 -3.91
N GLU A 11 -3.75 2.87 -3.93
CA GLU A 11 -2.43 2.93 -4.57
C GLU A 11 -1.46 1.95 -3.92
N PHE A 12 -1.41 1.90 -2.58
CA PHE A 12 -0.56 0.95 -1.87
C PHE A 12 -0.87 -0.49 -2.28
N ALA A 13 -2.15 -0.88 -2.23
CA ALA A 13 -2.60 -2.22 -2.62
C ALA A 13 -2.24 -2.53 -4.08
N THR A 14 -2.52 -1.61 -5.01
CA THR A 14 -2.24 -1.79 -6.44
C THR A 14 -0.75 -2.05 -6.69
N ILE A 15 0.13 -1.27 -6.09
CA ILE A 15 1.59 -1.46 -6.24
C ILE A 15 2.02 -2.77 -5.57
N ALA A 16 1.51 -3.07 -4.38
CA ALA A 16 1.88 -4.29 -3.66
C ALA A 16 1.50 -5.56 -4.44
N PHE A 17 0.29 -5.62 -5.00
CA PHE A 17 -0.13 -6.74 -5.84
C PHE A 17 0.71 -6.86 -7.12
N LYS A 18 1.07 -5.73 -7.74
CA LYS A 18 1.97 -5.72 -8.90
C LYS A 18 3.35 -6.28 -8.57
N GLU A 19 3.94 -5.88 -7.45
CA GLU A 19 5.22 -6.42 -6.96
C GLU A 19 5.14 -7.92 -6.65
N ALA A 20 3.96 -8.41 -6.24
CA ALA A 20 3.67 -9.83 -6.04
C ALA A 20 3.29 -10.59 -7.33
N GLY A 21 3.31 -9.94 -8.49
CA GLY A 21 3.07 -10.57 -9.80
C GLY A 21 1.62 -10.59 -10.30
N PHE A 22 0.69 -9.96 -9.56
CA PHE A 22 -0.72 -9.84 -9.94
C PHE A 22 -1.00 -8.53 -10.69
N ASP A 23 -1.99 -8.53 -11.58
CA ASP A 23 -2.42 -7.31 -12.29
C ASP A 23 -3.85 -6.96 -11.86
N ILE A 24 -3.98 -6.09 -10.85
CA ILE A 24 -5.27 -5.76 -10.24
C ILE A 24 -6.01 -4.69 -11.04
N GLU A 25 -7.23 -5.02 -11.42
CA GLU A 25 -8.26 -4.10 -11.88
C GLU A 25 -9.28 -3.85 -10.78
N TRP A 26 -9.69 -2.60 -10.63
CA TRP A 26 -10.69 -2.21 -9.63
C TRP A 26 -12.05 -2.04 -10.29
N GLU A 27 -13.04 -2.76 -9.80
CA GLU A 27 -14.41 -2.71 -10.28
C GLU A 27 -15.38 -2.43 -9.14
N GLY A 28 -16.48 -1.73 -9.43
CA GLY A 28 -17.46 -1.31 -8.45
C GLY A 28 -17.04 -0.07 -7.66
N GLU A 29 -17.81 0.26 -6.63
CA GLU A 29 -17.61 1.45 -5.80
C GLU A 29 -18.03 1.21 -4.35
N GLY A 30 -17.42 1.97 -3.42
CA GLY A 30 -17.74 1.93 -2.01
C GLY A 30 -17.63 0.53 -1.40
N MET A 31 -18.75 0.01 -0.88
CA MET A 31 -18.80 -1.32 -0.23
C MET A 31 -18.76 -2.48 -1.22
N ASP A 32 -19.16 -2.25 -2.47
CA ASP A 32 -19.21 -3.26 -3.52
C ASP A 32 -17.93 -3.30 -4.36
N GLU A 33 -16.96 -2.44 -4.02
CA GLU A 33 -15.68 -2.37 -4.70
C GLU A 33 -14.84 -3.64 -4.51
N ARG A 34 -14.24 -4.11 -5.61
CA ARG A 34 -13.41 -5.32 -5.66
C ARG A 34 -12.15 -5.09 -6.46
N GLY A 35 -11.06 -5.74 -6.04
CA GLY A 35 -9.83 -5.87 -6.82
C GLY A 35 -9.77 -7.25 -7.47
N ILE A 36 -9.77 -7.29 -8.79
CA ILE A 36 -9.80 -8.50 -9.62
C ILE A 36 -8.47 -8.64 -10.34
N ASP A 37 -7.85 -9.80 -10.27
CA ASP A 37 -6.64 -10.08 -11.06
C ASP A 37 -7.02 -10.33 -12.51
N ARG A 38 -6.60 -9.44 -13.41
CA ARG A 38 -6.87 -9.49 -14.86
C ARG A 38 -6.44 -10.79 -15.51
N LYS A 39 -5.37 -11.41 -15.00
CA LYS A 39 -4.82 -12.64 -15.59
C LYS A 39 -5.72 -13.85 -15.33
N THR A 40 -6.38 -13.89 -14.17
CA THR A 40 -7.10 -15.08 -13.71
C THR A 40 -8.60 -14.86 -13.55
N GLY A 41 -9.06 -13.60 -13.58
CA GLY A 41 -10.44 -13.21 -13.27
C GLY A 41 -10.82 -13.40 -11.80
N LYS A 42 -9.86 -13.74 -10.93
CA LYS A 42 -10.13 -13.99 -9.50
C LYS A 42 -10.21 -12.68 -8.73
N THR A 43 -11.22 -12.54 -7.88
CA THR A 43 -11.26 -11.47 -6.88
C THR A 43 -10.22 -11.72 -5.79
N LEU A 44 -9.27 -10.80 -5.64
CA LEU A 44 -8.21 -10.86 -4.62
C LEU A 44 -8.42 -9.85 -3.49
N VAL A 45 -9.22 -8.80 -3.71
CA VAL A 45 -9.53 -7.77 -2.71
C VAL A 45 -11.03 -7.52 -2.66
N ILE A 46 -11.58 -7.40 -1.44
CA ILE A 46 -12.95 -6.97 -1.19
C ILE A 46 -12.99 -5.93 -0.07
N VAL A 47 -13.97 -5.04 -0.11
CA VAL A 47 -14.22 -4.09 0.99
C VAL A 47 -15.10 -4.75 2.05
N SER A 48 -14.75 -4.57 3.33
CA SER A 48 -15.54 -5.11 4.44
C SER A 48 -15.74 -4.08 5.53
N LYS A 49 -17.01 -3.83 5.89
CA LYS A 49 -17.43 -2.85 6.89
C LYS A 49 -16.78 -3.07 8.26
N LYS A 50 -16.39 -4.32 8.56
CA LYS A 50 -15.70 -4.68 9.82
C LYS A 50 -14.37 -3.97 10.03
N PHE A 51 -13.73 -3.48 8.97
CA PHE A 51 -12.44 -2.79 9.04
C PHE A 51 -12.57 -1.26 9.10
N PHE A 52 -13.79 -0.72 9.01
CA PHE A 52 -14.03 0.72 9.09
C PHE A 52 -13.96 1.19 10.55
N ARG A 53 -13.37 2.36 10.77
CA ARG A 53 -13.31 2.98 12.09
C ARG A 53 -14.52 3.90 12.29
N PRO A 54 -15.08 4.00 13.51
CA PRO A 54 -16.19 4.93 13.79
C PRO A 54 -15.86 6.40 13.51
N ALA A 55 -14.58 6.77 13.63
CA ALA A 55 -14.06 8.08 13.26
C ALA A 55 -12.90 7.87 12.28
N GLU A 56 -13.00 8.48 11.11
CA GLU A 56 -12.01 8.35 10.04
C GLU A 56 -11.13 9.60 9.94
N VAL A 57 -9.85 9.39 9.65
CA VAL A 57 -8.92 10.48 9.34
C VAL A 57 -8.63 10.45 7.85
N ASN A 58 -9.32 11.31 7.11
CA ASN A 58 -9.36 11.23 5.65
C ASN A 58 -8.04 11.60 4.95
N HIS A 59 -7.21 12.45 5.55
CA HIS A 59 -5.99 12.92 4.90
C HIS A 59 -4.93 13.33 5.93
N LEU A 60 -3.72 12.82 5.74
CA LEU A 60 -2.54 13.19 6.51
C LEU A 60 -1.40 13.49 5.55
N LEU A 61 -0.88 14.72 5.62
CA LEU A 61 0.27 15.18 4.86
C LEU A 61 1.19 15.96 5.77
N ALA A 62 2.44 15.53 5.86
CA ALA A 62 3.43 16.19 6.70
C ALA A 62 4.13 17.32 5.95
N ASP A 63 4.44 18.43 6.63
CA ASP A 63 5.43 19.41 6.17
C ASP A 63 6.76 19.19 6.92
N PRO A 64 7.80 18.65 6.26
CA PRO A 64 9.12 18.46 6.86
C PRO A 64 10.08 19.65 6.71
N SER A 65 9.65 20.80 6.18
CA SER A 65 10.51 21.96 5.86
C SER A 65 11.41 22.38 7.03
N LYS A 66 10.86 22.47 8.24
CA LYS A 66 11.61 22.83 9.46
C LYS A 66 12.74 21.84 9.77
N ALA A 67 12.51 20.55 9.59
CA ALA A 67 13.50 19.52 9.87
C ALA A 67 14.58 19.45 8.79
N MET A 68 14.20 19.66 7.53
CA MET A 68 15.14 19.80 6.42
C MET A 68 16.10 20.97 6.67
N ALA A 69 15.56 22.14 7.04
CA ALA A 69 16.35 23.35 7.24
C ALA A 69 17.27 23.26 8.46
N LYS A 70 16.79 22.74 9.60
CA LYS A 70 17.54 22.76 10.86
C LYS A 70 18.43 21.53 11.08
N LEU A 71 18.06 20.39 10.51
CA LEU A 71 18.72 19.10 10.79
C LEU A 71 19.34 18.47 9.54
N GLY A 72 19.17 19.08 8.36
CA GLY A 72 19.56 18.45 7.09
C GLY A 72 18.78 17.15 6.81
N TRP A 73 17.69 16.90 7.54
CA TRP A 73 16.93 15.66 7.43
C TRP A 73 16.21 15.59 6.09
N LYS A 74 16.30 14.46 5.39
CA LYS A 74 15.55 14.18 4.15
C LYS A 74 15.13 12.70 4.11
N PRO A 75 13.94 12.36 3.58
CA PRO A 75 13.57 10.98 3.35
C PRO A 75 14.53 10.35 2.33
N ARG A 76 14.94 9.11 2.58
CA ARG A 76 15.86 8.35 1.70
C ARG A 76 15.19 7.23 0.92
N VAL A 77 13.98 6.87 1.31
CA VAL A 77 13.18 5.78 0.76
C VAL A 77 11.88 6.39 0.25
N SER A 78 11.58 6.18 -1.03
CA SER A 78 10.30 6.60 -1.61
C SER A 78 9.17 5.64 -1.24
N PHE A 79 7.93 6.06 -1.45
CA PHE A 79 6.76 5.21 -1.26
C PHE A 79 6.85 3.88 -2.03
N GLN A 80 7.22 3.93 -3.32
CA GLN A 80 7.31 2.74 -4.17
C GLN A 80 8.44 1.81 -3.71
N GLN A 81 9.59 2.36 -3.31
CA GLN A 81 10.69 1.57 -2.75
C GLN A 81 10.28 0.86 -1.47
N LEU A 82 9.55 1.57 -0.58
CA LEU A 82 9.03 0.99 0.66
C LEU A 82 8.09 -0.19 0.36
N VAL A 83 7.12 -0.02 -0.52
CA VAL A 83 6.18 -1.09 -0.90
C VAL A 83 6.94 -2.31 -1.45
N SER A 84 7.88 -2.10 -2.37
CA SER A 84 8.67 -3.19 -2.97
C SER A 84 9.49 -3.94 -1.92
N MET A 85 10.14 -3.24 -0.98
CA MET A 85 10.90 -3.88 0.11
C MET A 85 10.01 -4.71 1.02
N MET A 86 8.83 -4.20 1.38
CA MET A 86 7.88 -4.91 2.24
C MET A 86 7.37 -6.19 1.58
N VAL A 87 6.91 -6.11 0.33
CA VAL A 87 6.35 -7.27 -0.38
C VAL A 87 7.41 -8.35 -0.61
N LYS A 88 8.62 -7.98 -1.02
CA LYS A 88 9.71 -8.94 -1.22
C LYS A 88 10.07 -9.68 0.07
N ALA A 89 10.17 -8.96 1.18
CA ALA A 89 10.45 -9.57 2.48
C ALA A 89 9.36 -10.56 2.91
N ASP A 90 8.08 -10.23 2.68
CA ASP A 90 6.97 -11.15 2.99
C ASP A 90 6.91 -12.36 2.05
N ILE A 91 7.24 -12.21 0.76
CA ILE A 91 7.37 -13.35 -0.17
C ILE A 91 8.47 -14.29 0.30
N GLU A 92 9.68 -13.78 0.58
CA GLU A 92 10.80 -14.57 1.10
C GLU A 92 10.44 -15.29 2.40
N ARG A 93 9.66 -14.65 3.27
CA ARG A 93 9.16 -15.24 4.51
C ARG A 93 8.19 -16.38 4.24
N CYS A 94 7.24 -16.20 3.34
CA CYS A 94 6.27 -17.22 2.95
C CYS A 94 6.93 -18.43 2.27
N GLU A 95 7.90 -18.21 1.39
CA GLU A 95 8.65 -19.29 0.73
C GLU A 95 9.37 -20.19 1.74
N LYS A 96 9.98 -19.58 2.77
CA LYS A 96 10.60 -20.33 3.87
C LYS A 96 9.60 -21.15 4.68
N ILE A 97 8.37 -20.67 4.83
CA ILE A 97 7.32 -21.41 5.54
C ILE A 97 6.82 -22.60 4.71
N ILE A 98 6.67 -22.42 3.39
CA ILE A 98 6.16 -23.46 2.47
C ILE A 98 7.20 -24.55 2.19
N SER A 99 8.50 -24.20 2.25
CA SER A 99 9.59 -25.14 1.96
C SER A 99 9.98 -26.02 3.16
N ASN A 100 9.35 -25.86 4.32
CA ASN A 100 9.53 -26.68 5.53
C ASN A 100 8.30 -27.57 5.76
#